data_AF-X1B343-F1
#
_entry.id   AF-X1B343-F1
#
_cell.length_a   1.000
_cell.length_b   1.000
_cell.length_c   1.000
_cell.angle_alpha   90.00
_cell.angle_beta   90.00
_cell.angle_gamma   90.00
#
_symmetry.space_group_name_H-M   'P 1'
#
loop_
_entity.id
_entity.type
_entity.pdbx_description
1 polymer ?
#
loop_
_entity_poly.entity_id
_entity_poly.type
_entity_poly.pdbx_seq_one_letter_code
_entity_poly.pdbx_strand_id
1 'polypeptide(L)'
;WSQTLIDHFHLHCLIPAGALSFTKDRWIPANDEYLFKITSLAKAFKNRYLKLLVNAYLNDELIFTQKTAALKSKQAFQQLINSVSKKRWIAYAKRPFAGPQQVLEYLGRYTHRVAISNHRIISIDNRRVTFTYRDRQNDDQIREMTLDADKFIGRFLLHVLPKGFFKIRYFGFLSHTNKKKDIALIRKLIDAHATLPEKIKEESISEMMLRLTGIDISCCPKCKKGKMIRIRKLPIQDDLNLS
;
A
#
# COMPACT_ATOMS: atom_id res chain seq x y z
N TRP A 1 6.61 6.48 -1.11
CA TRP A 1 7.26 7.52 -0.31
C TRP A 1 8.76 7.59 -0.56
N SER A 2 9.38 8.76 -0.35
CA SER A 2 10.83 8.90 -0.38
C SER A 2 11.45 8.45 0.96
N GLN A 3 12.77 8.23 0.96
CA GLN A 3 13.47 7.98 2.23
C GLN A 3 13.47 9.22 3.14
N THR A 4 13.25 10.42 2.61
CA THR A 4 13.14 11.69 3.36
C THR A 4 11.71 12.03 3.78
N LEU A 5 10.77 11.08 3.62
CA LEU A 5 9.36 11.18 4.02
C LEU A 5 8.55 12.27 3.30
N ILE A 6 9.00 12.70 2.12
CA ILE A 6 8.23 13.64 1.29
C ILE A 6 7.27 12.89 0.35
N ASP A 7 6.33 13.65 -0.19
CA ASP A 7 5.32 13.20 -1.14
C ASP A 7 5.95 12.42 -2.30
N HIS A 8 5.56 11.16 -2.44
CA HIS A 8 5.98 10.31 -3.55
C HIS A 8 4.91 9.26 -3.81
N PHE A 9 3.84 9.70 -4.48
CA PHE A 9 2.68 8.91 -4.83
C PHE A 9 2.99 7.97 -5.99
N HIS A 10 2.84 6.67 -5.76
CA HIS A 10 2.92 5.65 -6.78
C HIS A 10 2.06 4.46 -6.34
N LEU A 11 1.66 3.64 -7.31
CA LEU A 11 0.87 2.45 -7.08
C LEU A 11 1.70 1.22 -7.43
N HIS A 12 1.67 0.23 -6.55
CA HIS A 12 2.16 -1.11 -6.84
C HIS A 12 0.96 -1.99 -7.18
N CYS A 13 0.89 -2.43 -8.44
CA CYS A 13 -0.19 -3.28 -8.92
C CYS A 13 0.36 -4.69 -9.19
N LEU A 14 -0.16 -5.68 -8.45
CA LEU A 14 0.04 -7.09 -8.79
C LEU A 14 -1.09 -7.51 -9.71
N ILE A 15 -0.72 -7.96 -10.91
CA ILE A 15 -1.66 -8.34 -11.95
C ILE A 15 -1.50 -9.85 -12.17
N PRO A 16 -2.56 -10.66 -12.03
CA PRO A 16 -2.53 -12.07 -12.38
C PRO A 16 -2.17 -12.25 -13.87
N ALA A 17 -1.39 -13.30 -14.17
CA ALA A 17 -1.03 -13.66 -15.54
C ALA A 17 -2.19 -14.38 -16.27
N GLY A 18 -3.36 -13.76 -16.29
CA GLY A 18 -4.55 -14.26 -16.98
C GLY A 18 -5.85 -13.69 -16.42
N ALA A 19 -6.95 -14.07 -17.04
CA ALA A 19 -8.29 -13.62 -16.71
C ALA A 19 -9.29 -14.77 -16.78
N LEU A 20 -10.34 -14.70 -15.95
CA LEU A 20 -11.50 -15.55 -16.09
C LEU A 20 -12.38 -15.03 -17.24
N SER A 21 -12.87 -15.93 -18.11
CA SER A 21 -13.82 -15.56 -19.18
C SER A 21 -15.09 -14.92 -18.60
N PHE A 22 -15.78 -14.09 -19.39
CA PHE A 22 -17.03 -13.46 -18.94
C PHE A 22 -18.11 -14.50 -18.61
N THR A 23 -18.15 -15.62 -19.34
CA THR A 23 -19.02 -16.78 -19.10
C THR A 23 -18.56 -17.65 -17.93
N LYS A 24 -17.37 -17.41 -17.37
CA LYS A 24 -16.76 -18.12 -16.25
C LYS A 24 -16.54 -19.62 -16.48
N ASP A 25 -16.36 -20.01 -17.73
CA ASP A 25 -16.12 -21.39 -18.17
C ASP A 25 -14.65 -21.68 -18.49
N ARG A 26 -13.79 -20.66 -18.58
CA ARG A 26 -12.41 -20.81 -19.01
C ARG A 26 -11.48 -19.81 -18.34
N TRP A 27 -10.30 -20.27 -17.95
CA TRP A 27 -9.16 -19.40 -17.65
C TRP A 27 -8.42 -19.05 -18.94
N ILE A 28 -8.24 -17.76 -19.20
CA ILE A 28 -7.50 -17.24 -20.33
C ILE A 28 -6.12 -16.82 -19.81
N PRO A 29 -5.06 -17.63 -20.01
CA PRO A 29 -3.73 -17.28 -19.53
C PRO A 29 -3.20 -16.06 -20.29
N ALA A 30 -2.35 -15.28 -19.64
CA ALA A 30 -1.54 -14.29 -20.32
C ALA A 30 -0.43 -14.97 -21.15
N ASN A 31 0.14 -14.23 -22.09
CA ASN A 31 1.35 -14.68 -22.77
C ASN A 31 2.54 -14.64 -21.79
N ASP A 32 3.38 -15.67 -21.83
CA ASP A 32 4.51 -15.87 -20.90
C ASP A 32 5.63 -14.84 -21.04
N GLU A 33 5.77 -14.25 -22.23
CA GLU A 33 6.81 -13.27 -22.54
C GLU A 33 6.34 -11.83 -22.34
N TYR A 34 5.03 -11.58 -22.50
CA TYR A 34 4.52 -10.22 -22.64
C TYR A 34 3.06 -10.06 -22.23
N LEU A 35 2.83 -9.28 -21.16
CA LEU A 35 1.48 -8.92 -20.72
C LEU A 35 0.93 -7.68 -21.43
N PHE A 36 1.71 -6.59 -21.51
CA PHE A 36 1.32 -5.36 -22.22
C PHE A 36 2.53 -4.45 -22.49
N LYS A 37 2.37 -3.55 -23.47
CA LYS A 37 3.38 -2.54 -23.79
C LYS A 37 3.42 -1.52 -22.68
N ILE A 38 4.55 -1.42 -21.99
CA ILE A 38 4.74 -0.44 -20.90
C ILE A 38 4.46 0.99 -21.38
N THR A 39 4.85 1.33 -22.61
CA THR A 39 4.59 2.66 -23.19
C THR A 39 3.11 2.91 -23.42
N SER A 40 2.35 1.89 -23.84
CA SER A 40 0.90 2.01 -24.04
C SER A 40 0.18 2.13 -22.70
N LEU A 41 0.59 1.35 -21.69
CA LEU A 41 0.07 1.48 -20.33
C LEU A 41 0.31 2.88 -19.77
N ALA A 42 1.54 3.39 -19.87
CA ALA A 42 1.88 4.72 -19.37
C ALA A 42 1.05 5.82 -20.07
N LYS A 43 0.86 5.70 -21.39
CA LYS A 43 0.02 6.64 -22.17
C LYS A 43 -1.46 6.55 -21.77
N ALA A 44 -2.00 5.34 -21.63
CA ALA A 44 -3.39 5.13 -21.22
C ALA A 44 -3.65 5.66 -19.80
N PHE A 45 -2.74 5.36 -18.86
CA PHE A 45 -2.82 5.86 -17.49
C PHE A 45 -2.76 7.39 -17.44
N LYS A 46 -1.80 8.01 -18.13
CA LYS A 46 -1.69 9.48 -18.26
C LYS A 46 -3.00 10.09 -18.77
N ASN A 47 -3.53 9.58 -19.88
CA ASN A 47 -4.75 10.13 -20.49
C ASN A 47 -5.95 10.00 -19.56
N ARG A 48 -6.11 8.84 -18.89
CA ARG A 48 -7.22 8.61 -17.96
C ARG A 48 -7.08 9.50 -16.72
N TYR A 49 -5.88 9.59 -16.15
CA TYR A 49 -5.61 10.39 -14.97
C TYR A 49 -5.88 11.87 -15.25
N LEU A 50 -5.33 12.43 -16.34
CA LEU A 50 -5.53 13.83 -16.70
C LEU A 50 -7.00 14.14 -16.99
N LYS A 51 -7.72 13.25 -17.67
CA LYS A 51 -9.16 13.41 -17.90
C LYS A 51 -9.94 13.47 -16.58
N LEU A 52 -9.68 12.54 -15.66
CA LEU A 52 -10.34 12.51 -14.35
C LEU A 52 -9.99 13.74 -13.51
N LEU A 53 -8.72 14.18 -13.55
CA LEU A 53 -8.27 15.37 -12.83
C LEU A 53 -8.95 16.64 -13.36
N VAL A 54 -9.08 16.78 -14.68
CA VAL A 54 -9.81 17.91 -15.29
C VAL A 54 -11.29 17.86 -14.93
N ASN A 55 -11.93 16.69 -14.98
CA ASN A 55 -13.34 16.57 -14.59
C ASN A 55 -13.56 16.94 -13.12
N ALA A 56 -12.71 16.46 -12.21
CA ALA A 56 -12.78 16.80 -10.80
C ALA A 56 -12.61 18.32 -10.57
N TYR A 57 -11.74 18.98 -11.34
CA TYR A 57 -11.61 20.44 -11.30
C TYR A 57 -12.88 21.14 -11.76
N LEU A 58 -13.45 20.72 -12.89
CA LEU A 58 -14.67 21.32 -13.45
C LEU A 58 -15.91 21.13 -12.58
N ASN A 59 -15.92 20.10 -11.75
CA ASN A 59 -16.98 19.78 -10.79
C ASN A 59 -16.75 20.37 -9.40
N ASP A 60 -15.71 21.19 -9.20
CA ASP A 60 -15.32 21.75 -7.89
C ASP A 60 -15.03 20.67 -6.81
N GLU A 61 -14.59 19.48 -7.22
CA GLU A 61 -14.26 18.35 -6.32
C GLU A 61 -12.82 18.44 -5.75
N LEU A 62 -12.01 19.38 -6.24
CA LEU A 62 -10.61 19.55 -5.83
C LEU A 62 -10.47 20.57 -4.70
N ILE A 63 -9.76 20.16 -3.64
CA ILE A 63 -9.40 21.04 -2.53
C ILE A 63 -7.99 21.60 -2.77
N PHE A 64 -7.90 22.92 -2.92
CA PHE A 64 -6.64 23.64 -3.08
C PHE A 64 -6.17 24.19 -1.75
N THR A 65 -5.13 23.58 -1.18
CA THR A 65 -4.48 24.03 0.05
C THR A 65 -3.36 25.03 -0.24
N GLN A 66 -2.78 25.67 0.78
CA GLN A 66 -1.80 26.77 0.66
C GLN A 66 -0.80 26.64 -0.50
N LYS A 67 -0.09 25.52 -0.61
CA LYS A 67 0.92 25.29 -1.67
C LYS A 67 0.36 25.20 -3.09
N THR A 68 -0.93 24.90 -3.19
CA THR A 68 -1.68 24.70 -4.44
C THR A 68 -2.75 25.77 -4.68
N ALA A 69 -2.87 26.78 -3.81
CA ALA A 69 -3.96 27.76 -3.84
C ALA A 69 -4.07 28.47 -5.20
N ALA A 70 -2.93 28.81 -5.81
CA ALA A 70 -2.88 29.43 -7.13
C ALA A 70 -3.52 28.58 -8.24
N LEU A 71 -3.50 27.25 -8.10
CA LEU A 71 -4.07 26.30 -9.07
C LEU A 71 -5.60 26.28 -9.06
N LYS A 72 -6.25 26.97 -8.11
CA LYS A 72 -7.71 27.18 -8.14
C LYS A 72 -8.14 28.05 -9.33
N SER A 73 -7.25 28.89 -9.85
CA SER A 73 -7.57 29.70 -11.03
C SER A 73 -7.56 28.85 -12.30
N LYS A 74 -8.53 29.07 -13.19
CA LYS A 74 -8.66 28.34 -14.46
C LYS A 74 -7.38 28.42 -15.30
N GLN A 75 -6.74 29.59 -15.32
CA GLN A 75 -5.52 29.81 -16.07
C GLN A 75 -4.35 28.98 -15.51
N ALA A 76 -4.09 29.04 -14.21
CA ALA A 76 -3.00 28.29 -13.60
C ALA A 76 -3.24 26.77 -13.68
N PHE A 77 -4.49 26.32 -13.49
CA PHE A 77 -4.85 24.92 -13.66
C PHE A 77 -4.62 24.44 -15.10
N GLN A 78 -5.05 25.21 -16.09
CA GLN A 78 -4.81 24.86 -17.50
C GLN A 78 -3.31 24.82 -17.84
N GLN A 79 -2.52 25.74 -17.29
CA GLN A 79 -1.06 25.72 -17.43
C GLN A 79 -0.44 24.46 -16.81
N LEU A 80 -0.90 24.03 -15.64
CA LEU A 80 -0.49 22.77 -15.01
C LEU A 80 -0.81 21.58 -15.93
N ILE A 81 -2.05 21.48 -16.41
CA ILE A 81 -2.47 20.38 -17.29
C ILE A 81 -1.63 20.37 -18.58
N ASN A 82 -1.38 21.52 -19.18
CA ASN A 82 -0.54 21.66 -20.37
C ASN A 82 0.93 21.26 -20.12
N SER A 83 1.47 21.58 -18.95
CA SER A 83 2.82 21.20 -18.55
C SER A 83 2.93 19.69 -18.35
N VAL A 84 2.01 19.12 -17.56
CA VAL A 84 2.02 17.69 -17.20
C VAL A 84 1.67 16.80 -18.40
N SER A 85 0.83 17.29 -19.32
CA SER A 85 0.48 16.58 -20.57
C SER A 85 1.65 16.53 -21.56
N LYS A 86 2.66 17.39 -21.44
CA LYS A 86 3.89 17.32 -22.26
C LYS A 86 4.96 16.41 -21.66
N LYS A 87 4.93 16.16 -20.35
CA LYS A 87 5.89 15.25 -19.69
C LYS A 87 5.72 13.81 -20.18
N ARG A 88 6.84 13.09 -20.28
CA ARG A 88 6.85 11.63 -20.50
C ARG A 88 6.46 10.94 -19.19
N TRP A 89 5.35 10.22 -19.21
CA TRP A 89 4.95 9.38 -18.09
C TRP A 89 5.59 8.02 -18.25
N ILE A 90 6.09 7.46 -17.14
CA ILE A 90 6.81 6.19 -17.12
C ILE A 90 5.97 5.21 -16.31
N ALA A 91 5.70 4.05 -16.90
CA ALA A 91 5.28 2.87 -16.16
C ALA A 91 6.46 1.91 -16.10
N TYR A 92 6.47 1.03 -15.11
CA TYR A 92 7.43 -0.05 -15.01
C TYR A 92 6.67 -1.35 -14.82
N ALA A 93 6.95 -2.33 -15.66
CA ALA A 93 6.44 -3.69 -15.50
C ALA A 93 7.64 -4.61 -15.32
N LYS A 94 7.58 -5.40 -14.25
CA LYS A 94 8.57 -6.43 -13.96
C LYS A 94 8.05 -7.77 -14.48
N ARG A 95 8.96 -8.67 -14.87
CA ARG A 95 8.63 -10.07 -15.16
C ARG A 95 7.86 -10.72 -13.98
N PRO A 96 7.05 -11.76 -14.26
CA PRO A 96 6.38 -12.54 -13.23
C PRO A 96 7.33 -12.95 -12.10
N PHE A 97 6.81 -13.00 -10.88
CA PHE A 97 7.57 -13.53 -9.76
C PHE A 97 7.83 -15.02 -9.96
N ALA A 98 8.99 -15.51 -9.52
CA ALA A 98 9.41 -16.90 -9.69
C ALA A 98 8.62 -17.91 -8.82
N GLY A 99 7.56 -17.47 -8.14
CA GLY A 99 6.72 -18.32 -7.31
C GLY A 99 6.00 -17.57 -6.18
N PRO A 100 5.16 -18.28 -5.42
CA PRO A 100 4.39 -17.71 -4.30
C PRO A 100 5.26 -17.06 -3.23
N GLN A 101 6.43 -17.62 -2.95
CA GLN A 101 7.36 -17.09 -1.94
C GLN A 101 7.87 -15.70 -2.34
N GLN A 102 8.28 -15.49 -3.59
CA GLN A 102 8.76 -14.18 -4.04
C GLN A 102 7.63 -13.14 -4.10
N VAL A 103 6.39 -13.57 -4.40
CA VAL A 103 5.21 -12.71 -4.28
C VAL A 103 5.01 -12.28 -2.82
N LEU A 104 5.11 -13.21 -1.87
CA LEU A 104 4.99 -12.93 -0.43
C LEU A 104 6.10 -12.01 0.07
N GLU A 105 7.35 -12.25 -0.32
CA GLU A 105 8.48 -11.38 0.03
C GLU A 105 8.30 -9.97 -0.54
N TYR A 106 7.84 -9.86 -1.79
CA TYR A 106 7.54 -8.58 -2.40
C TYR A 106 6.44 -7.87 -1.63
N LEU A 107 5.29 -8.53 -1.41
CA LEU A 107 4.17 -7.98 -0.66
C LEU A 107 4.57 -7.55 0.75
N GLY A 108 5.27 -8.41 1.49
CA GLY A 108 5.67 -8.18 2.88
C GLY A 108 6.43 -6.87 3.08
N ARG A 109 7.24 -6.47 2.09
CA ARG A 109 7.98 -5.19 2.12
C ARG A 109 7.07 -3.97 2.06
N TYR A 110 5.90 -4.07 1.42
CA TYR A 110 4.95 -2.96 1.25
C TYR A 110 3.79 -3.01 2.24
N THR A 111 3.44 -4.17 2.79
CA THR A 111 2.34 -4.32 3.75
C THR A 111 2.75 -3.96 5.17
N HIS A 112 3.97 -4.34 5.58
CA HIS A 112 4.42 -4.21 6.97
C HIS A 112 5.27 -2.98 7.25
N ARG A 113 6.01 -2.47 6.26
CA ARG A 113 6.86 -1.29 6.48
C ARG A 113 6.01 -0.02 6.55
N VAL A 114 6.22 0.75 7.61
CA VAL A 114 5.72 2.11 7.77
C VAL A 114 6.61 3.06 6.96
N ALA A 115 6.31 4.36 6.98
CA ALA A 115 7.08 5.44 6.37
C ALA A 115 8.60 5.32 6.58
N ILE A 116 9.01 4.96 7.80
CA ILE A 116 10.41 4.81 8.24
C ILE A 116 10.55 3.62 9.19
N SER A 117 11.71 2.97 9.19
CA SER A 117 12.07 1.91 10.15
C SER A 117 12.77 2.51 11.38
N ASN A 118 12.55 1.93 12.57
CA ASN A 118 13.09 2.45 13.82
C ASN A 118 14.62 2.61 13.80
N HIS A 119 15.36 1.66 13.23
CA HIS A 119 16.84 1.74 13.14
C HIS A 119 17.35 2.91 12.30
N ARG A 120 16.50 3.56 11.50
CA ARG A 120 16.90 4.76 10.75
C ARG A 120 16.82 6.01 11.61
N ILE A 121 16.06 6.01 12.71
CA ILE A 121 16.00 7.12 13.65
C ILE A 121 17.23 7.03 14.55
N ILE A 122 18.12 8.02 14.43
CA ILE A 122 19.38 8.08 15.17
C ILE A 122 19.18 8.76 16.52
N SER A 123 18.52 9.91 16.52
CA SER A 123 18.27 10.67 17.74
C SER A 123 16.92 11.38 17.72
N ILE A 124 16.38 11.56 18.93
CA ILE A 124 15.24 12.43 19.21
C ILE A 124 15.66 13.28 20.42
N ASP A 125 16.07 14.51 20.16
CA ASP A 125 16.53 15.45 21.19
C ASP A 125 16.08 16.87 20.85
N ASN A 126 15.90 17.72 21.85
CA ASN A 126 15.67 19.16 21.65
C ASN A 126 14.58 19.50 20.62
N ARG A 127 13.47 18.75 20.61
CA ARG A 127 12.37 18.87 19.64
C ARG A 127 12.78 18.67 18.18
N ARG A 128 13.86 17.92 17.93
CA ARG A 128 14.34 17.53 16.61
C ARG A 128 14.45 16.02 16.51
N VAL A 129 14.35 15.54 15.28
CA VAL A 129 14.48 14.12 14.94
C VAL A 129 15.54 14.00 13.86
N THR A 130 16.58 13.22 14.13
CA THR A 130 17.65 12.90 13.19
C THR A 130 17.48 11.49 12.68
N PHE A 131 17.51 11.30 11.35
CA PHE A 131 17.40 9.98 10.75
C PHE A 131 18.24 9.82 9.47
N THR A 132 18.66 8.58 9.20
CA THR A 132 19.43 8.24 8.02
C THR A 132 18.55 8.10 6.79
N TYR A 133 19.06 8.43 5.60
CA TYR A 133 18.47 8.16 4.29
C TYR A 133 19.57 7.85 3.27
N ARG A 134 19.23 7.14 2.18
CA ARG A 134 20.14 6.97 1.04
C ARG A 134 19.99 8.11 0.05
N ASP A 135 21.11 8.75 -0.26
CA ASP A 135 21.19 9.79 -1.26
C ASP A 135 21.38 9.18 -2.65
N ARG A 136 20.26 8.96 -3.36
CA ARG A 136 20.28 8.37 -4.71
C ARG A 136 21.02 9.21 -5.74
N GLN A 137 21.26 10.50 -5.47
CA GLN A 137 22.01 11.38 -6.36
C GLN A 137 23.52 11.30 -6.09
N ASN A 138 23.92 10.70 -4.96
CA ASN A 138 25.30 10.59 -4.53
C ASN A 138 25.62 9.13 -4.19
N ASP A 139 25.58 8.27 -5.21
CA ASP A 139 25.97 6.86 -5.15
C ASP A 139 25.30 6.05 -4.02
N ASP A 140 24.04 6.33 -3.73
CA ASP A 140 23.27 5.67 -2.65
C ASP A 140 23.90 5.77 -1.26
N GLN A 141 24.80 6.74 -1.04
CA GLN A 141 25.45 6.99 0.25
C GLN A 141 24.43 7.19 1.36
N ILE A 142 24.73 6.62 2.53
CA ILE A 142 23.93 6.85 3.74
C ILE A 142 24.27 8.23 4.29
N ARG A 143 23.25 9.08 4.43
CA ARG A 143 23.35 10.43 4.99
C ARG A 143 22.35 10.63 6.08
N GLU A 144 22.58 11.63 6.92
CA GLU A 144 21.68 12.02 7.99
C GLU A 144 20.87 13.26 7.61
N MET A 145 19.64 13.34 8.09
CA MET A 145 18.81 14.53 8.01
C MET A 145 18.16 14.79 9.36
N THR A 146 18.20 16.04 9.79
CA THR A 146 17.55 16.51 11.00
C THR A 146 16.36 17.39 10.64
N LEU A 147 15.22 17.16 11.28
CA LEU A 147 14.02 17.97 11.14
C LEU A 147 13.49 18.37 12.51
N ASP A 148 12.78 19.49 12.57
CA ASP A 148 11.91 19.80 13.71
C ASP A 148 10.85 18.69 13.86
N ALA A 149 10.49 18.37 15.11
CA ALA A 149 9.62 17.24 15.42
C ALA A 149 8.23 17.37 14.75
N ASP A 150 7.67 18.57 14.68
CA ASP A 150 6.40 18.86 14.00
C ASP A 150 6.49 18.59 12.50
N LYS A 151 7.59 18.99 11.83
CA LYS A 151 7.84 18.70 10.42
C LYS A 151 8.02 17.20 10.18
N PHE A 152 8.73 16.51 11.08
CA PHE A 152 8.88 15.06 11.01
C PHE A 152 7.53 14.35 11.13
N ILE A 153 6.72 14.72 12.13
CA ILE A 153 5.38 14.18 12.34
C ILE A 153 4.49 14.46 11.13
N GLY A 154 4.48 15.69 10.62
CA GLY A 154 3.70 16.05 9.43
C GLY A 154 4.07 15.20 8.22
N ARG A 155 5.38 15.01 7.97
CA ARG A 155 5.87 14.11 6.91
C ARG A 155 5.49 12.65 7.15
N PHE A 156 5.61 12.17 8.38
CA PHE A 156 5.23 10.80 8.75
C PHE A 156 3.74 10.55 8.52
N LEU A 157 2.88 11.48 8.91
CA LEU A 157 1.42 11.37 8.79
C LEU A 157 0.93 11.30 7.34
N LEU A 158 1.70 11.78 6.35
CA LEU A 158 1.40 11.56 4.93
C LEU A 158 1.34 10.06 4.53
N HIS A 159 1.85 9.18 5.38
CA HIS A 159 1.89 7.73 5.17
C HIS A 159 0.82 6.99 5.97
N VAL A 160 0.07 7.71 6.81
CA VAL A 160 -1.04 7.18 7.57
C VAL A 160 -2.29 7.37 6.72
N LEU A 161 -2.94 6.26 6.39
CA LEU A 161 -4.18 6.32 5.63
C LEU A 161 -5.32 6.82 6.51
N PRO A 162 -6.20 7.69 5.97
CA PRO A 162 -7.42 8.09 6.68
C PRO A 162 -8.29 6.89 7.05
N LYS A 163 -9.16 7.06 8.05
CA LYS A 163 -10.13 6.04 8.46
C LYS A 163 -10.95 5.58 7.23
N GLY A 164 -11.14 4.26 7.10
CA GLY A 164 -11.84 3.65 5.97
C GLY A 164 -10.98 3.39 4.72
N PHE A 165 -9.74 3.86 4.68
CA PHE A 165 -8.80 3.54 3.59
C PHE A 165 -7.91 2.35 3.94
N PHE A 166 -7.78 1.43 3.00
CA PHE A 166 -6.94 0.25 3.12
C PHE A 166 -5.65 0.39 2.31
N LYS A 167 -4.53 -0.09 2.86
CA LYS A 167 -3.23 -0.14 2.17
C LYS A 167 -3.25 -1.03 0.93
N ILE A 168 -4.01 -2.12 1.00
CA ILE A 168 -4.14 -3.10 -0.08
C ILE A 168 -5.61 -3.13 -0.50
N ARG A 169 -5.83 -3.07 -1.81
CA ARG A 169 -7.16 -3.21 -2.41
C ARG A 169 -7.13 -4.35 -3.41
N TYR A 170 -8.19 -5.16 -3.40
CA TYR A 170 -8.36 -6.28 -4.30
C TYR A 170 -9.47 -5.98 -5.30
N PHE A 171 -9.24 -6.34 -6.57
CA PHE A 171 -10.15 -6.05 -7.69
C PHE A 171 -10.46 -7.32 -8.48
N GLY A 172 -11.50 -7.25 -9.32
CA GLY A 172 -11.92 -8.36 -10.18
C GLY A 172 -12.27 -9.61 -9.38
N PHE A 173 -11.76 -10.76 -9.81
CA PHE A 173 -12.00 -12.03 -9.13
C PHE A 173 -11.35 -12.13 -7.74
N LEU A 174 -10.39 -11.24 -7.40
CA LEU A 174 -9.79 -11.19 -6.06
C LEU A 174 -10.58 -10.29 -5.10
N SER A 175 -11.59 -9.55 -5.57
CA SER A 175 -12.42 -8.70 -4.73
C SER A 175 -13.10 -9.50 -3.61
N HIS A 176 -13.42 -8.83 -2.49
CA HIS A 176 -13.97 -9.49 -1.31
C HIS A 176 -15.25 -10.29 -1.61
N THR A 177 -16.12 -9.77 -2.48
CA THR A 177 -17.39 -10.39 -2.87
C THR A 177 -17.19 -11.63 -3.74
N ASN A 178 -16.13 -11.66 -4.55
CA ASN A 178 -15.96 -12.66 -5.60
C ASN A 178 -14.93 -13.74 -5.23
N LYS A 179 -13.90 -13.39 -4.46
CA LYS A 179 -12.72 -14.24 -4.18
C LYS A 179 -13.04 -15.67 -3.79
N LYS A 180 -14.04 -15.89 -2.93
CA LYS A 180 -14.35 -17.22 -2.41
C LYS A 180 -14.84 -18.16 -3.52
N LYS A 181 -15.67 -17.64 -4.44
CA LYS A 181 -16.24 -18.41 -5.55
C LYS A 181 -15.25 -18.49 -6.72
N ASP A 182 -14.74 -17.34 -7.14
CA ASP A 182 -13.95 -17.26 -8.37
C ASP A 182 -12.57 -17.92 -8.20
N ILE A 183 -11.90 -17.82 -7.04
CA ILE A 183 -10.60 -18.50 -6.84
C ILE A 183 -10.75 -20.02 -6.92
N ALA A 184 -11.79 -20.58 -6.30
CA ALA A 184 -12.05 -22.01 -6.34
C ALA A 184 -12.33 -22.49 -7.77
N LEU A 185 -13.11 -21.71 -8.52
CA LEU A 185 -13.41 -21.98 -9.93
C LEU A 185 -12.16 -21.88 -10.81
N ILE A 186 -11.40 -20.79 -10.70
CA ILE A 186 -10.16 -20.57 -11.47
C ILE A 186 -9.17 -21.72 -11.24
N ARG A 187 -9.01 -22.19 -9.99
CA ARG A 187 -8.15 -23.34 -9.68
C ARG A 187 -8.58 -24.59 -10.44
N LYS A 188 -9.88 -24.92 -10.42
CA LYS A 188 -10.43 -26.05 -11.19
C LYS A 188 -10.22 -25.90 -12.71
N LEU A 189 -10.32 -24.68 -13.23
CA LEU A 189 -10.15 -24.38 -14.66
C LEU A 189 -8.68 -24.41 -15.11
N ILE A 190 -7.74 -24.09 -14.21
CA ILE A 190 -6.29 -24.14 -14.49
C ILE A 190 -5.77 -25.58 -14.36
N ASP A 191 -6.10 -26.24 -13.25
CA ASP A 191 -5.69 -27.61 -12.96
C ASP A 191 -6.69 -28.22 -11.98
N ALA A 192 -7.58 -29.07 -12.49
CA ALA A 192 -8.61 -29.75 -11.71
C ALA A 192 -8.03 -30.74 -10.68
N HIS A 193 -6.78 -31.16 -10.85
CA HIS A 193 -6.10 -32.13 -10.00
C HIS A 193 -5.05 -31.48 -9.09
N ALA A 194 -4.87 -30.16 -9.16
CA ALA A 194 -3.93 -29.44 -8.33
C ALA A 194 -4.21 -29.68 -6.84
N THR A 195 -3.20 -30.19 -6.13
CA THR A 195 -3.24 -30.25 -4.68
C THR A 195 -3.03 -28.86 -4.13
N LEU A 196 -4.09 -28.30 -3.53
CA LEU A 196 -4.03 -26.97 -2.94
C LEU A 196 -3.45 -27.09 -1.53
N PRO A 197 -2.57 -26.17 -1.11
CA PRO A 197 -2.13 -26.14 0.27
C PRO A 197 -3.35 -25.98 1.17
N GLU A 198 -3.48 -26.87 2.15
CA GLU A 198 -4.51 -26.75 3.16
C GLU A 198 -4.38 -25.41 3.86
N LYS A 199 -5.52 -24.82 4.18
CA LYS A 199 -5.52 -23.61 4.99
C LYS A 199 -4.99 -24.02 6.37
N ILE A 200 -3.76 -23.63 6.68
CA ILE A 200 -3.18 -23.82 8.01
C ILE A 200 -4.20 -23.30 9.02
N LYS A 201 -4.53 -24.10 10.05
CA LYS A 201 -5.39 -23.68 11.15
C LYS A 201 -4.98 -22.28 11.58
N GLU A 202 -5.95 -21.38 11.70
CA GLU A 202 -5.68 -20.00 12.09
C GLU A 202 -5.04 -20.02 13.49
N GLU A 203 -3.72 -19.85 13.51
CA GLU A 203 -2.94 -19.67 14.72
C GLU A 203 -3.44 -18.40 15.41
N SER A 204 -3.83 -18.51 16.67
CA SER A 204 -4.20 -17.35 17.47
C SER A 204 -3.00 -16.40 17.62
N ILE A 205 -3.27 -15.12 17.88
CA ILE A 205 -2.19 -14.13 18.12
C ILE A 205 -1.26 -14.60 19.24
N SER A 206 -1.79 -15.29 20.24
CA SER A 206 -1.00 -15.80 21.37
C SER A 206 -0.04 -16.91 20.95
N GLU A 207 -0.52 -17.88 20.17
CA GLU A 207 0.30 -18.96 19.63
C GLU A 207 1.37 -18.43 18.68
N MET A 208 1.00 -17.48 17.81
CA MET A 208 1.93 -16.85 16.86
C MET A 208 3.04 -16.08 17.58
N MET A 209 2.71 -15.30 18.61
CA MET A 209 3.69 -14.56 19.40
C MET A 209 4.63 -15.49 20.16
N LEU A 210 4.09 -16.56 20.76
CA LEU A 210 4.88 -17.57 21.44
C LEU A 210 5.87 -18.24 20.48
N ARG A 211 5.42 -18.66 19.29
CA ARG A 211 6.26 -19.30 18.28
C ARG A 211 7.34 -18.38 17.73
N LEU A 212 7.01 -17.12 17.44
CA LEU A 212 7.95 -16.18 16.80
C LEU A 212 8.94 -15.54 17.77
N THR A 213 8.54 -15.35 19.03
CA THR A 213 9.33 -14.57 20.00
C THR A 213 9.72 -15.35 21.25
N GLY A 214 9.15 -16.53 21.47
CA GLY A 214 9.25 -17.27 22.72
C GLY A 214 8.41 -16.68 23.87
N ILE A 215 7.65 -15.61 23.63
CA ILE A 215 6.88 -14.91 24.66
C ILE A 215 5.41 -15.30 24.59
N ASP A 216 4.91 -15.95 25.65
CA ASP A 216 3.47 -16.14 25.85
C ASP A 216 2.83 -14.83 26.32
N ILE A 217 2.17 -14.12 25.39
CA ILE A 217 1.46 -12.87 25.68
C ILE A 217 0.20 -13.06 26.54
N SER A 218 -0.24 -14.31 26.72
CA SER A 218 -1.31 -14.62 27.66
C SER A 218 -0.79 -14.70 29.10
N CYS A 219 0.52 -14.84 29.32
CA CYS A 219 1.07 -14.87 30.67
C CYS A 219 1.15 -13.46 31.30
N CYS A 220 0.83 -13.37 32.59
CA CYS A 220 0.96 -12.14 33.35
C CYS A 220 2.43 -11.66 33.34
N PRO A 221 2.72 -10.41 32.91
CA PRO A 221 4.08 -9.92 32.79
C PRO A 221 4.79 -9.79 34.15
N LYS A 222 4.04 -9.71 35.26
CA LYS A 222 4.60 -9.62 36.62
C LYS A 222 4.89 -10.97 37.25
N CYS A 223 3.89 -11.84 37.37
CA CYS A 223 4.06 -13.10 38.10
C CYS A 223 4.54 -14.27 37.24
N LYS A 224 4.45 -14.16 35.90
CA LYS A 224 4.84 -15.21 34.91
C LYS A 224 4.15 -16.57 35.07
N LYS A 225 3.22 -16.71 36.01
CA LYS A 225 2.48 -17.95 36.32
C LYS A 225 1.00 -17.89 35.93
N GLY A 226 0.36 -16.74 36.16
CA GLY A 226 -1.06 -16.55 35.86
C GLY A 226 -1.31 -16.25 34.38
N LYS A 227 -2.47 -16.67 33.85
CA LYS A 227 -2.92 -16.33 32.50
C LYS A 227 -3.92 -15.17 32.52
N MET A 228 -3.73 -14.22 31.62
CA MET A 228 -4.61 -13.10 31.34
C MET A 228 -5.78 -13.58 30.50
N ILE A 229 -7.00 -13.40 31.01
CA ILE A 229 -8.23 -13.69 30.29
C ILE A 229 -8.95 -12.39 29.94
N ARG A 230 -9.54 -12.32 28.75
CA ARG A 230 -10.30 -11.15 28.33
C ARG A 230 -11.70 -11.20 28.95
N ILE A 231 -11.98 -10.32 29.91
CA ILE A 231 -13.26 -10.27 30.62
C ILE A 231 -14.31 -9.46 29.84
N ARG A 232 -13.93 -8.30 29.28
CA ARG A 232 -14.83 -7.45 28.49
C ARG A 232 -14.06 -6.55 27.52
N LYS A 233 -14.74 -6.05 26.49
CA LYS A 233 -14.26 -4.94 25.65
C LYS A 233 -14.86 -3.66 26.20
N LEU A 234 -14.04 -2.66 26.52
CA LEU A 234 -14.56 -1.34 26.86
C LEU A 234 -15.14 -0.68 25.61
N PRO A 235 -16.26 0.07 25.72
CA PRO A 235 -16.79 0.86 24.61
C PRO A 235 -15.73 1.88 24.15
N ILE A 236 -15.67 2.12 22.84
CA ILE A 236 -14.83 3.18 22.28
C ILE A 236 -15.52 4.50 22.66
N GLN A 237 -14.76 5.41 23.25
CA GLN A 237 -15.24 6.68 23.79
C GLN A 237 -15.50 7.70 22.66
N ASP A 238 -16.33 7.35 21.67
CA ASP A 238 -16.71 8.22 20.54
C ASP A 238 -18.18 8.69 20.63
N ASP A 239 -18.97 8.23 21.61
CA ASP A 239 -20.41 8.56 21.76
C ASP A 239 -20.71 9.60 22.87
N LEU A 240 -19.73 10.41 23.30
CA LEU A 240 -19.95 11.41 24.38
C LEU A 240 -20.08 12.88 23.91
N ASN A 241 -20.10 13.15 22.60
CA ASN A 241 -20.25 14.52 22.06
C ASN A 241 -21.37 14.64 21.01
N LEU A 242 -22.56 14.16 21.34
CA LEU A 242 -23.79 14.56 20.67
C LEU A 242 -24.82 14.91 21.74
N SER A 243 -24.74 16.15 22.22
CA SER A 243 -25.80 16.87 22.94
C SER A 243 -25.93 18.26 22.33
#